data_AF-A0A806X9W7-F1
#
_entry.id   AF-A0A806X9W7-F1
#
_cell.length_a   1.000
_cell.length_b   1.000
_cell.length_c   1.000
_cell.angle_alpha   90.00
_cell.angle_beta   90.00
_cell.angle_gamma   90.00
#
_symmetry.space_group_name_H-M   'P 1'
#
loop_
_entity.id
_entity.type
_entity.pdbx_description
1 polymer ?
#
loop_
_entity_poly.entity_id
_entity_poly.type
_entity_poly.pdbx_seq_one_letter_code
_entity_poly.pdbx_strand_id
1 'polypeptide(L)' 'MEQYANLNGHSGVMRYEISEDAIEIIFNDRSTYLYNAEKPGVKAVAEMQRLARIGMGLETYIQRHVRSDYFRKIR' A
#
# COMPACT_ATOMS: atom_id res chain seq x y z
N MET A 1 -2.40 4.59 -11.67
CA MET A 1 -3.09 4.51 -10.35
C MET A 1 -4.50 3.93 -10.48
N GLU A 2 -4.77 2.84 -9.77
CA GLU A 2 -6.06 2.15 -9.67
C GLU A 2 -6.81 2.54 -8.39
N GLN A 3 -8.15 2.51 -8.42
CA GLN A 3 -8.96 2.77 -7.24
C GLN A 3 -9.02 1.53 -6.35
N TYR A 4 -8.77 1.71 -5.06
CA TYR A 4 -8.87 0.61 -4.11
C TYR A 4 -10.34 0.25 -3.89
N ALA A 5 -10.69 -1.02 -4.07
CA ALA A 5 -12.08 -1.47 -4.00
C ALA A 5 -12.67 -1.33 -2.58
N ASN A 6 -11.83 -1.31 -1.55
CA ASN A 6 -12.20 -1.17 -0.15
C ASN A 6 -13.39 -2.07 0.25
N LEU A 7 -13.30 -3.37 -0.06
CA LEU A 7 -14.41 -4.32 0.14
C LEU A 7 -14.86 -4.45 1.60
N ASN A 8 -13.98 -4.14 2.56
CA ASN A 8 -14.31 -4.11 3.98
C ASN A 8 -14.87 -2.77 4.47
N GLY A 9 -14.95 -1.73 3.64
CA GLY A 9 -15.50 -0.41 3.96
C GLY A 9 -14.69 0.44 4.96
N HIS A 10 -13.77 -0.17 5.71
CA HIS A 10 -13.03 0.48 6.79
C HIS A 10 -11.59 0.84 6.43
N SER A 11 -11.19 0.76 5.16
CA SER A 11 -9.83 1.12 4.78
C SER A 11 -9.66 2.60 4.47
N GLY A 12 -8.63 3.22 5.04
CA GLY A 12 -8.12 4.54 4.68
C GLY A 12 -7.37 4.59 3.36
N VAL A 13 -7.18 3.47 2.65
CA VAL A 13 -6.56 3.46 1.31
C VAL A 13 -7.56 3.89 0.24
N MET A 14 -7.21 4.92 -0.53
CA MET A 14 -8.03 5.42 -1.65
C MET A 14 -7.63 4.83 -2.99
N ARG A 15 -6.33 4.87 -3.31
CA ARG A 15 -5.77 4.48 -4.60
C ARG A 15 -4.41 3.86 -4.41
N TYR A 16 -4.01 3.04 -5.37
CA TYR A 16 -2.70 2.45 -5.40
C TYR A 16 -2.14 2.39 -6.82
N GLU A 17 -0.84 2.22 -6.93
CA GLU A 17 -0.14 1.98 -8.19
C GLU A 17 0.88 0.88 -7.99
N ILE A 18 0.78 -0.17 -8.81
CA ILE A 18 1.70 -1.30 -8.75
C ILE A 18 2.74 -1.11 -9.85
N SER A 19 4.00 -1.15 -9.45
CA SER A 19 5.18 -1.21 -10.32
C SER A 19 5.89 -2.55 -10.11
N GLU A 20 6.95 -2.84 -10.88
CA GLU A 20 7.66 -4.12 -10.83
C GLU A 20 8.11 -4.49 -9.40
N ASP A 21 8.82 -3.59 -8.72
CA ASP A 21 9.36 -3.80 -7.36
C ASP A 21 8.87 -2.76 -6.34
N ALA A 22 7.75 -2.10 -6.64
CA ALA A 22 7.22 -1.05 -5.79
C ALA A 22 5.70 -0.99 -5.82
N ILE A 23 5.15 -0.34 -4.80
CA ILE A 23 3.76 0.05 -4.74
C ILE A 23 3.65 1.45 -4.15
N GLU A 24 2.92 2.33 -4.85
CA GLU A 24 2.53 3.63 -4.33
C GLU A 24 1.11 3.54 -3.80
N ILE A 25 0.87 4.13 -2.63
CA ILE A 25 -0.43 4.11 -1.96
C ILE A 25 -0.81 5.52 -1.58
N ILE A 26 -2.03 5.90 -1.95
CA ILE A 26 -2.67 7.14 -1.56
C ILE A 26 -3.71 6.84 -0.48
N PHE A 27 -3.58 7.50 0.66
CA PHE A 27 -4.54 7.41 1.76
C PHE A 27 -5.59 8.53 1.70
N ASN A 28 -6.62 8.40 2.52
CA ASN A 28 -7.76 9.31 2.63
C ASN A 28 -7.39 10.75 2.99
N ASP A 29 -6.28 10.94 3.71
CA ASP A 29 -5.69 12.25 4.02
C ASP A 29 -4.92 12.87 2.85
N ARG A 30 -4.93 12.22 1.67
CA ARG A 30 -4.19 12.57 0.45
C ARG A 30 -2.67 12.48 0.60
N SER A 31 -2.18 11.81 1.66
CA SER A 31 -0.78 11.44 1.76
C SER A 31 -0.46 10.32 0.78
N THR A 32 0.75 10.38 0.21
CA THR A 32 1.23 9.38 -0.74
C THR A 32 2.49 8.74 -0.20
N TYR A 33 2.50 7.42 -0.09
CA TYR A 33 3.65 6.64 0.36
C TYR A 33 4.13 5.69 -0.73
N LEU A 34 5.44 5.63 -0.90
CA LEU A 34 6.13 4.69 -1.76
C LEU A 34 6.75 3.58 -0.91
N TYR A 35 6.41 2.35 -1.26
CA TYR A 35 7.00 1.13 -0.70
C TYR A 35 7.74 0.40 -1.81
N ASN A 36 8.96 -0.05 -1.57
CA ASN A 36 9.78 -0.72 -2.58
C ASN A 36 10.55 -1.93 -2.02
N ALA A 37 11.30 -2.60 -2.89
CA ALA A 37 12.18 -3.71 -2.56
C ALA A 37 13.22 -3.42 -1.46
N GLU A 38 13.59 -2.15 -1.23
CA GLU A 38 14.52 -1.77 -0.16
C GLU A 38 13.81 -1.62 1.18
N LYS A 39 12.66 -0.92 1.19
CA LYS A 39 11.82 -0.72 2.36
C LYS A 39 10.34 -0.76 1.97
N PRO A 40 9.57 -1.72 2.48
CA PRO A 40 9.85 -2.67 3.58
C PRO A 40 10.54 -3.97 3.16
N GLY A 41 10.89 -4.12 1.88
CA GLY A 41 11.43 -5.36 1.34
C GLY A 41 10.50 -6.00 0.31
N VAL A 42 11.10 -6.74 -0.63
CA VAL A 42 10.40 -7.39 -1.76
C VAL A 42 9.21 -8.25 -1.32
N LYS A 43 9.37 -9.05 -0.25
CA LYS A 43 8.30 -9.93 0.25
C LYS A 43 7.08 -9.14 0.73
N ALA A 44 7.32 -8.04 1.44
CA ALA A 44 6.25 -7.19 1.95
C ALA A 44 5.58 -6.42 0.82
N VAL A 45 6.34 -5.90 -0.14
CA VAL A 45 5.80 -5.24 -1.34
C VAL A 45 4.93 -6.19 -2.15
N ALA A 46 5.38 -7.42 -2.41
CA ALA A 46 4.61 -8.43 -3.14
C ALA A 46 3.28 -8.75 -2.45
N GLU A 47 3.27 -8.86 -1.12
CA GLU A 47 2.04 -9.08 -0.36
C GLU A 47 1.12 -7.85 -0.38
N MET A 48 1.68 -6.65 -0.29
CA MET A 48 0.92 -5.40 -0.46
C MET A 48 0.27 -5.31 -1.84
N GLN A 49 0.99 -5.64 -2.91
CA GLN A 49 0.45 -5.69 -4.27
C GLN A 49 -0.67 -6.72 -4.40
N ARG A 50 -0.54 -7.89 -3.76
CA ARG A 50 -1.58 -8.92 -3.72
C ARG A 50 -2.86 -8.42 -3.05
N LEU A 51 -2.73 -7.81 -1.85
CA LEU A 51 -3.86 -7.27 -1.09
C LEU A 51 -4.51 -6.07 -1.79
N ALA A 52 -3.70 -5.24 -2.46
CA ALA A 52 -4.17 -4.13 -3.28
C ALA A 52 -5.11 -4.60 -4.41
N ARG A 53 -4.68 -5.64 -5.15
CA ARG A 53 -5.49 -6.26 -6.22
C ARG A 53 -6.75 -6.94 -5.72
N ILE A 54 -6.68 -7.58 -4.54
CA ILE A 54 -7.86 -8.18 -3.89
C ILE A 54 -8.85 -7.09 -3.45
N GLY A 55 -8.35 -5.91 -3.08
CA GLY A 55 -9.17 -4.81 -2.59
C GLY A 55 -9.59 -4.95 -1.13
N MET A 56 -8.90 -5.79 -0.35
CA MET A 56 -9.20 -6.08 1.06
C MET A 56 -7.92 -6.32 1.87
N GLY A 57 -7.86 -5.79 3.09
CA GLY A 57 -6.82 -6.11 4.07
C GLY A 57 -5.48 -5.37 3.92
N LEU A 58 -5.30 -4.55 2.88
CA LEU A 58 -4.04 -3.83 2.63
C LEU A 58 -3.61 -2.94 3.79
N GLU A 59 -4.51 -2.08 4.30
CA GLU A 59 -4.15 -1.20 5.41
C GLU A 59 -3.84 -1.97 6.70
N THR A 60 -4.61 -3.01 7.02
CA THR A 60 -4.35 -3.84 8.18
C THR A 60 -2.98 -4.50 8.09
N TYR A 61 -2.60 -4.97 6.90
CA TYR A 61 -1.27 -5.50 6.65
C TYR A 61 -0.18 -4.43 6.86
N ILE A 62 -0.37 -3.24 6.29
CA ILE A 62 0.55 -2.12 6.47
C ILE A 62 0.71 -1.80 7.96
N GLN A 63 -0.38 -1.63 8.72
CA GLN A 63 -0.32 -1.31 10.16
C GLN A 63 0.32 -2.43 11.00
N ARG A 64 0.15 -3.70 10.64
CA ARG A 64 0.69 -4.84 11.39
C ARG A 64 2.15 -5.16 11.07
N HIS A 65 2.53 -5.10 9.80
CA HIS A 65 3.84 -5.59 9.33
C HIS A 65 4.80 -4.47 8.92
N VAL A 66 4.30 -3.40 8.28
CA VAL A 66 5.16 -2.37 7.67
C VAL A 66 5.30 -1.15 8.58
N ARG A 67 4.19 -0.64 9.11
CA ARG A 67 4.09 0.56 9.93
C ARG A 67 4.75 1.76 9.25
N SER A 68 5.87 2.22 9.80
CA SER A 68 6.67 3.34 9.30
C SER A 68 7.82 2.91 8.38
N ASP A 69 7.91 1.63 8.01
CA ASP A 69 8.95 1.10 7.12
C ASP A 69 8.61 1.30 5.64
N TYR A 70 8.27 2.54 5.30
CA TYR A 70 8.12 2.97 3.91
C TYR A 70 9.45 3.49 3.37
N PHE A 71 9.65 3.39 2.06
CA PHE A 71 10.84 3.92 1.41
C PHE A 71 10.85 5.45 1.46
N ARG A 72 9.76 6.08 1.05
CA ARG A 72 9.62 7.53 1.05
C ARG A 72 8.16 7.99 1.12
N LYS A 73 7.91 9.08 1.84
CA LYS A 73 6.67 9.85 1.73
C LYS A 73 6.79 10.85 0.57
N ILE A 74 5.91 10.74 -0.41
CA ILE A 74 5.90 11.60 -1.62
C ILE A 74 5.17 12.92 -1.33
N ARG A 75 4.05 12.87 -0.60
CA ARG A 75 3.18 14.02 -0.33
C ARG A 75 2.60 13.96 1.08
#